data_AF-A0AAW6GIT8-F1
#
_entry.id   AF-A0AAW6GIT8-F1
#
_cell.length_a   1.000
_cell.length_b   1.000
_cell.length_c   1.000
_cell.angle_alpha   90.00
_cell.angle_beta   90.00
_cell.angle_gamma   90.00
#
_symmetry.space_group_name_H-M   'P 1'
#
loop_
_entity.id
_entity.type
_entity.pdbx_description
1 polymer ?
#
loop_
_entity_poly.entity_id
_entity_poly.type
_entity_poly.pdbx_seq_one_letter_code
_entity_poly.pdbx_strand_id
1 'polypeptide(L)'
;MELFVQMFYRVSEYSEGFCDVLGDMFMECVSHGNNGQFFTPIHVADLMACMGGNRLKPKQSVCDSCCGSGRMLLSAVKKCAEENDGGRLFCYGSDIDLICVKMTVVNLMMNSVPGEVAWMNTLTMQHWRSYHIDLQLIAGVWLPILKITEAGDTSFIRKLENAMEDNSELKRSIQSNARATQLTFDF
;
A
#
# COMPACT_ATOMS: atom_id res chain seq x y z
N MET A 1 17.94 12.31 20.34
CA MET A 1 16.63 11.62 20.47
C MET A 1 15.48 12.62 20.44
N GLU A 2 15.59 13.77 21.11
CA GLU A 2 14.55 14.82 21.14
C GLU A 2 14.09 15.32 19.75
N LEU A 3 15.02 15.65 18.85
CA LEU A 3 14.68 16.07 17.48
C LEU A 3 13.90 15.01 16.68
N PHE A 4 14.22 13.72 16.88
CA PHE A 4 13.51 12.63 16.22
C PHE A 4 12.07 12.53 16.73
N VAL A 5 11.86 12.67 18.05
CA VAL A 5 10.52 12.64 18.65
C VAL A 5 9.69 13.82 18.15
N GLN A 6 10.26 15.02 18.08
CA GLN A 6 9.59 16.20 17.53
C GLN A 6 9.23 16.02 16.06
N MET A 7 10.17 15.51 15.25
CA MET A 7 9.91 15.21 13.83
C MET A 7 8.80 14.18 13.67
N PHE A 8 8.87 13.07 14.41
CA PHE A 8 7.86 12.01 14.37
C PHE A 8 6.48 12.53 14.78
N TYR A 9 6.41 13.35 15.82
CA TYR A 9 5.17 13.99 16.26
C TYR A 9 4.58 14.87 15.16
N ARG A 10 5.39 15.73 14.52
CA ARG A 10 4.93 16.56 13.40
C ARG A 10 4.45 15.73 12.21
N VAL A 11 5.21 14.71 11.80
CA VAL A 11 4.81 13.81 10.73
C VAL A 11 3.48 13.15 11.06
N SER A 12 3.28 12.72 12.30
CA SER A 12 2.02 12.13 12.76
C SER A 12 0.85 13.12 12.65
N GLU A 13 1.01 14.36 13.13
CA GLU A 13 -0.03 15.41 13.03
C GLU A 13 -0.42 15.67 11.58
N TYR A 14 0.55 15.79 10.68
CA TYR A 14 0.27 16.03 9.26
C TYR A 14 -0.27 14.79 8.54
N SER A 15 -0.07 13.58 9.08
CA SER A 15 -0.58 12.33 8.49
C SER A 15 -2.04 12.05 8.85
N GLU A 16 -2.64 12.82 9.78
CA GLU A 16 -4.05 12.71 10.14
C GLU A 16 -4.97 12.83 8.91
N GLY A 17 -6.11 12.14 8.97
CA GLY A 17 -7.04 12.11 7.84
C GLY A 17 -6.53 11.33 6.62
N PHE A 18 -5.63 10.35 6.84
CA PHE A 18 -5.06 9.48 5.81
C PHE A 18 -4.20 10.23 4.78
N CYS A 19 -3.47 11.25 5.23
CA CYS A 19 -2.57 12.02 4.38
C CYS A 19 -1.19 11.36 4.26
N ASP A 20 -0.57 11.45 3.07
CA ASP A 20 0.72 10.84 2.76
C ASP A 20 1.88 11.86 2.78
N VAL A 21 2.20 12.32 3.99
CA VAL A 21 3.26 13.32 4.22
C VAL A 21 4.64 12.74 3.92
N LEU A 22 4.84 11.45 4.25
CA LEU A 22 6.11 10.77 4.00
C LEU A 22 6.40 10.67 2.51
N GLY A 23 5.38 10.40 1.69
CA GLY A 23 5.52 10.38 0.24
C GLY A 23 5.87 11.75 -0.33
N ASP A 24 5.22 12.82 0.13
CA ASP A 24 5.54 14.19 -0.30
C ASP A 24 6.99 14.56 0.07
N MET A 25 7.37 14.35 1.34
CA MET A 25 8.74 14.62 1.80
C MET A 25 9.77 13.78 1.04
N PHE A 26 9.46 12.52 0.75
CA PHE A 26 10.35 11.65 0.00
C PHE A 26 10.56 12.13 -1.44
N MET A 27 9.49 12.52 -2.13
CA MET A 27 9.59 13.05 -3.49
C MET A 27 10.39 14.35 -3.53
N GLU A 28 10.15 15.26 -2.59
CA GLU A 28 10.81 16.57 -2.56
C GLU A 28 12.26 16.52 -2.09
N CYS A 29 12.56 15.75 -1.03
CA CYS A 29 13.82 15.86 -0.31
C CYS A 29 14.75 14.65 -0.51
N VAL A 30 14.25 13.50 -0.97
CA VAL A 30 15.03 12.26 -1.05
C VAL A 30 15.20 11.85 -2.51
N SER A 31 14.11 11.51 -3.20
CA SER A 31 14.20 11.02 -4.58
C SER A 31 14.60 12.14 -5.53
N HIS A 32 14.12 13.38 -5.34
CA HIS A 32 14.24 14.46 -6.32
C HIS A 32 13.78 14.04 -7.73
N GLY A 33 12.88 13.05 -7.81
CA GLY A 33 12.45 12.43 -9.08
C GLY A 33 13.45 11.43 -9.69
N ASN A 34 14.58 11.14 -9.05
CA ASN A 34 15.48 10.08 -9.50
C ASN A 34 14.77 8.71 -9.50
N ASN A 35 15.17 7.86 -10.44
CA ASN A 35 14.56 6.55 -10.71
C ASN A 35 13.06 6.61 -11.10
N GLY A 36 12.54 7.78 -11.47
CA GLY A 36 11.15 7.93 -11.90
C GLY A 36 10.13 7.70 -10.79
N GLN A 37 10.55 7.83 -9.52
CA GLN A 37 9.69 7.66 -8.35
C GLN A 37 8.80 8.87 -8.12
N PHE A 38 7.87 9.09 -9.05
CA PHE A 38 6.77 10.03 -8.89
C PHE A 38 5.56 9.26 -8.36
N PHE A 39 5.18 9.54 -7.12
CA PHE A 39 3.98 8.95 -6.55
C PHE A 39 2.73 9.59 -7.15
N THR A 40 1.66 8.80 -7.18
CA THR A 40 0.34 9.25 -7.64
C THR A 40 -0.06 10.54 -6.91
N PRO A 41 -0.49 11.60 -7.61
CA PRO A 41 -1.00 12.78 -6.93
C PRO A 41 -2.26 12.46 -6.10
N ILE A 42 -2.39 13.06 -4.91
CA ILE A 42 -3.46 12.72 -3.96
C ILE A 42 -4.87 12.85 -4.54
N HIS A 43 -5.11 13.86 -5.39
CA HIS A 43 -6.39 14.06 -6.04
C HIS A 43 -6.75 12.95 -7.04
N VAL A 44 -5.75 12.32 -7.67
CA VAL A 44 -5.98 11.15 -8.54
C VAL A 44 -6.28 9.92 -7.69
N ALA A 45 -5.56 9.72 -6.58
CA ALA A 45 -5.83 8.63 -5.65
C ALA A 45 -7.24 8.72 -5.06
N ASP A 46 -7.67 9.90 -4.61
CA ASP A 46 -9.01 10.15 -4.08
C ASP A 46 -10.10 9.95 -5.14
N LEU A 47 -9.86 10.39 -6.38
CA LEU A 47 -10.77 10.13 -7.51
C LEU A 47 -10.93 8.63 -7.75
N MET A 48 -9.82 7.89 -7.81
CA MET A 48 -9.83 6.44 -8.04
C MET A 48 -10.55 5.70 -6.91
N ALA A 49 -10.36 6.12 -5.66
CA ALA A 49 -11.09 5.57 -4.51
C ALA A 49 -12.62 5.78 -4.63
N CYS A 50 -13.06 6.91 -5.20
CA CYS A 50 -14.47 7.16 -5.47
C CYS A 50 -15.02 6.30 -6.63
N MET A 51 -14.17 5.97 -7.61
CA MET A 51 -14.53 5.18 -8.78
C MET A 51 -14.53 3.67 -8.54
N GLY A 52 -13.93 3.18 -7.44
CA GLY A 52 -13.62 1.78 -7.14
C GLY A 52 -14.78 0.76 -7.11
N GLY A 53 -15.99 1.11 -7.53
CA GLY A 53 -17.06 0.18 -7.86
C GLY A 53 -17.57 -0.64 -6.67
N ASN A 54 -18.72 -0.23 -6.13
CA ASN A 54 -19.31 -0.62 -4.84
C ASN A 54 -18.71 0.17 -3.67
N ARG A 55 -19.57 0.73 -2.81
CA ARG A 55 -19.15 1.41 -1.58
C ARG A 55 -18.19 0.51 -0.83
N LEU A 56 -16.94 0.92 -0.67
CA LEU A 56 -15.92 0.17 0.06
C LEU A 56 -16.47 -0.09 1.45
N LYS A 57 -16.65 -1.37 1.80
CA LYS A 57 -17.22 -1.78 3.09
C LYS A 57 -16.12 -2.24 4.04
N PRO A 58 -16.29 -2.04 5.35
CA PRO A 58 -15.37 -2.58 6.34
C PRO A 58 -15.19 -4.08 6.17
N LYS A 59 -14.01 -4.59 6.49
CA LYS A 59 -13.62 -6.01 6.35
C LYS A 59 -13.43 -6.51 4.90
N GLN A 60 -13.68 -5.68 3.89
CA GLN A 60 -13.18 -5.97 2.54
C GLN A 60 -11.67 -5.71 2.46
N SER A 61 -11.03 -6.32 1.47
CA SER A 61 -9.62 -6.09 1.18
C SER A 61 -9.44 -5.31 -0.12
N VAL A 62 -8.48 -4.40 -0.12
CA VAL A 62 -8.00 -3.69 -1.32
C VAL A 62 -6.54 -4.03 -1.57
N CYS A 63 -6.10 -3.94 -2.82
CA CYS A 63 -4.74 -4.30 -3.23
C CYS A 63 -4.15 -3.19 -4.11
N ASP A 64 -2.90 -2.83 -3.85
CA ASP A 64 -2.07 -2.01 -4.73
C ASP A 64 -0.73 -2.71 -4.99
N SER A 65 -0.53 -3.12 -6.25
CA SER A 65 0.58 -3.97 -6.68
C SER A 65 1.92 -3.26 -6.85
N CYS A 66 1.90 -1.91 -6.87
CA CYS A 66 3.07 -1.03 -6.99
C CYS A 66 2.85 0.18 -6.09
N CYS A 67 2.75 -0.07 -4.78
CA CYS A 67 2.08 0.83 -3.85
C CYS A 67 2.82 2.14 -3.58
N GLY A 68 4.12 2.24 -3.88
CA GLY A 68 4.91 3.43 -3.60
C GLY A 68 4.87 3.78 -2.12
N SER A 69 4.39 4.98 -1.78
CA SER A 69 4.14 5.42 -0.41
C SER A 69 2.87 4.84 0.23
N GLY A 70 2.03 4.12 -0.52
CA GLY A 70 0.76 3.59 -0.06
C GLY A 70 -0.40 4.58 -0.17
N ARG A 71 -0.19 5.71 -0.84
CA ARG A 71 -1.20 6.79 -0.96
C ARG A 71 -2.54 6.32 -1.52
N MET A 72 -2.53 5.46 -2.53
CA MET A 72 -3.77 4.90 -3.10
C MET A 72 -4.55 4.07 -2.06
N LEU A 73 -3.85 3.30 -1.24
CA LEU A 73 -4.44 2.52 -0.15
C LEU A 73 -5.03 3.45 0.92
N LEU A 74 -4.32 4.51 1.29
CA LEU A 74 -4.81 5.52 2.23
C LEU A 74 -6.09 6.20 1.72
N SER A 75 -6.14 6.61 0.45
CA SER A 75 -7.36 7.19 -0.15
C SER A 75 -8.54 6.22 -0.14
N ALA A 76 -8.30 4.93 -0.42
CA ALA A 76 -9.35 3.90 -0.32
C ALA A 76 -9.87 3.73 1.12
N VAL A 77 -8.96 3.72 2.10
CA VAL A 77 -9.34 3.62 3.52
C VAL A 77 -10.11 4.84 3.99
N LYS A 78 -9.64 6.05 3.62
CA LYS A 78 -10.34 7.31 3.91
C LYS A 78 -11.78 7.27 3.44
N LYS A 79 -11.99 6.88 2.18
CA LYS A 79 -13.31 6.76 1.58
C LYS A 79 -14.21 5.75 2.32
N CYS A 80 -13.65 4.60 2.71
CA CYS A 80 -14.37 3.61 3.52
C CYS A 80 -14.74 4.17 4.91
N ALA A 81 -13.80 4.83 5.58
CA ALA A 81 -14.01 5.37 6.92
C ALA A 81 -15.11 6.45 6.94
N GLU A 82 -15.14 7.34 5.94
CA GLU A 82 -16.17 8.37 5.77
C GLU A 82 -17.57 7.78 5.56
N GLU A 83 -17.68 6.69 4.81
CA GLU A 83 -18.98 6.08 4.48
C GLU A 83 -19.49 5.06 5.51
N ASN A 84 -18.63 4.62 6.45
CA ASN A 84 -18.93 3.50 7.35
C ASN A 84 -18.49 3.75 8.80
N ASP A 85 -18.62 5.00 9.29
CA ASP A 85 -18.42 5.37 10.71
C ASP A 85 -17.06 4.91 11.26
N GLY A 86 -15.98 5.18 10.52
CA GLY A 86 -14.61 4.80 10.91
C GLY A 86 -14.27 3.32 10.72
N GLY A 87 -15.13 2.56 10.02
CA GLY A 87 -14.83 1.18 9.64
C GLY A 87 -13.59 1.05 8.74
N ARG A 88 -12.84 -0.04 8.91
CA ARG A 88 -11.53 -0.25 8.28
C ARG A 88 -11.53 -1.31 7.20
N LEU A 89 -10.79 -1.04 6.12
CA LEU A 89 -10.40 -2.03 5.12
C LEU A 89 -9.17 -2.81 5.58
N PHE A 90 -8.94 -3.97 4.97
CA PHE A 90 -7.65 -4.64 5.02
C PHE A 90 -6.84 -4.30 3.75
N CYS A 91 -5.66 -3.72 3.91
CA CYS A 91 -4.86 -3.28 2.76
C CYS A 91 -3.77 -4.29 2.40
N TYR A 92 -3.68 -4.63 1.13
CA TYR A 92 -2.53 -5.32 0.54
C TYR A 92 -1.73 -4.33 -0.29
N GLY A 93 -0.43 -4.24 -0.01
CA GLY A 93 0.51 -3.44 -0.81
C GLY A 93 1.67 -4.30 -1.28
N SER A 94 2.21 -4.02 -2.45
CA SER A 94 3.52 -4.54 -2.84
C SER A 94 4.32 -3.50 -3.60
N ASP A 95 5.64 -3.53 -3.42
CA ASP A 95 6.55 -2.72 -4.21
C ASP A 95 7.90 -3.44 -4.38
N ILE A 96 8.59 -3.12 -5.48
CA ILE A 96 9.93 -3.64 -5.77
C ILE A 96 11.00 -2.88 -4.97
N ASP A 97 10.73 -1.62 -4.61
CA ASP A 97 11.61 -0.80 -3.77
C ASP A 97 11.29 -1.00 -2.28
N LEU A 98 12.28 -1.45 -1.51
CA LEU A 98 12.16 -1.66 -0.07
C LEU A 98 11.89 -0.36 0.71
N ILE A 99 12.31 0.81 0.22
CA ILE A 99 12.01 2.11 0.84
C ILE A 99 10.51 2.41 0.71
N CYS A 100 9.93 2.21 -0.48
CA CYS A 100 8.49 2.35 -0.73
C CYS A 100 7.69 1.40 0.18
N VAL A 101 8.09 0.13 0.26
CA VAL A 101 7.47 -0.85 1.17
C VAL A 101 7.46 -0.36 2.61
N LYS A 102 8.62 0.08 3.13
CA LYS A 102 8.73 0.57 4.51
C LYS A 102 7.92 1.84 4.74
N MET A 103 7.90 2.75 3.77
CA MET A 103 7.13 3.99 3.84
C MET A 103 5.63 3.69 3.90
N THR A 104 5.14 2.80 3.04
CA THR A 104 3.77 2.30 3.06
C THR A 104 3.44 1.71 4.43
N VAL A 105 4.31 0.86 4.99
CA VAL A 105 4.10 0.28 6.33
C VAL A 105 3.95 1.36 7.39
N VAL A 106 4.83 2.37 7.42
CA VAL A 106 4.75 3.46 8.40
C VAL A 106 3.46 4.27 8.21
N ASN A 107 3.09 4.59 6.97
CA ASN A 107 1.86 5.32 6.64
C ASN A 107 0.60 4.57 7.12
N LEU A 108 0.53 3.26 6.90
CA LEU A 108 -0.57 2.42 7.38
C LEU A 108 -0.60 2.32 8.91
N MET A 109 0.57 2.16 9.56
CA MET A 109 0.66 2.12 11.02
C MET A 109 0.22 3.44 11.68
N MET A 110 0.69 4.59 11.18
CA MET A 110 0.30 5.91 11.71
C MET A 110 -1.22 6.15 11.61
N ASN A 111 -1.86 5.62 10.57
CA ASN A 111 -3.29 5.74 10.36
C ASN A 111 -4.11 4.56 10.93
N SER A 112 -3.50 3.68 11.72
CA SER A 112 -4.15 2.50 12.32
C SER A 112 -4.92 1.67 11.28
N VAL A 113 -4.27 1.36 10.16
CA VAL A 113 -4.84 0.57 9.06
C VAL A 113 -4.23 -0.84 9.10
N PRO A 114 -5.05 -1.90 9.17
CA PRO A 114 -4.55 -3.27 9.12
C PRO A 114 -4.19 -3.65 7.69
N GLY A 115 -3.16 -4.47 7.51
CA GLY A 115 -2.73 -4.87 6.18
C GLY A 115 -1.49 -5.74 6.12
N GLU A 116 -1.10 -6.08 4.90
CA GLU A 116 0.15 -6.77 4.57
C GLU A 116 0.84 -6.01 3.42
N VAL A 117 2.11 -5.63 3.63
CA VAL A 117 2.92 -4.96 2.61
C VAL A 117 4.11 -5.85 2.25
N ALA A 118 4.20 -6.26 0.99
CA ALA A 118 5.20 -7.19 0.49
C ALA A 118 6.31 -6.44 -0.26
N TRP A 119 7.56 -6.75 0.09
CA TRP A 119 8.70 -6.48 -0.78
C TRP A 119 8.80 -7.60 -1.81
N MET A 120 8.41 -7.28 -3.04
CA MET A 120 8.34 -8.26 -4.11
C MET A 120 8.34 -7.62 -5.50
N ASN A 121 8.70 -8.42 -6.49
CA ASN A 121 8.40 -8.11 -7.89
C ASN A 121 7.05 -8.76 -8.24
N THR A 122 6.02 -7.93 -8.39
CA THR A 122 4.65 -8.39 -8.63
C THR A 122 4.46 -9.02 -10.01
N LEU A 123 5.33 -8.73 -10.98
CA LEU A 123 5.28 -9.34 -12.32
C LEU A 123 5.86 -10.75 -12.32
N THR A 124 6.98 -10.97 -11.61
CA THR A 124 7.65 -12.27 -11.54
C THR A 124 7.19 -13.12 -10.35
N MET A 125 6.38 -12.55 -9.46
CA MET A 125 5.99 -13.13 -8.17
C MET A 125 7.16 -13.43 -7.24
N GLN A 126 8.35 -12.88 -7.50
CA GLN A 126 9.50 -13.03 -6.63
C GLN A 126 9.28 -12.20 -5.36
N HIS A 127 9.06 -12.86 -4.23
CA HIS A 127 8.87 -12.22 -2.93
C HIS A 127 10.06 -12.44 -2.00
N TRP A 128 10.48 -11.36 -1.36
CA TRP A 128 11.61 -11.37 -0.44
C TRP A 128 11.19 -11.27 1.02
N ARG A 129 10.15 -10.49 1.34
CA ARG A 129 9.72 -10.22 2.73
C ARG A 129 8.32 -9.61 2.77
N SER A 130 7.57 -9.87 3.84
CA SER A 130 6.29 -9.19 4.10
C SER A 130 6.23 -8.58 5.50
N TYR A 131 5.46 -7.49 5.59
CA TYR A 131 5.21 -6.71 6.80
C TYR A 131 3.72 -6.74 7.09
N HIS A 132 3.33 -7.38 8.19
CA HIS A 132 1.94 -7.57 8.60
C HIS A 132 1.62 -6.58 9.71
N ILE A 133 0.56 -5.80 9.50
CA ILE A 133 0.06 -4.79 10.43
C ILE A 133 -1.26 -5.29 10.98
N ASP A 134 -1.23 -5.71 12.24
CA ASP A 134 -2.42 -6.06 13.02
C ASP A 134 -2.78 -4.90 13.94
N LEU A 135 -4.03 -4.85 14.41
CA LEU A 135 -4.48 -3.83 15.36
C LEU A 135 -4.94 -4.48 16.66
N GLN A 136 -4.44 -3.95 17.77
CA GLN A 136 -4.87 -4.33 19.11
C GLN A 136 -5.61 -3.17 19.78
N LEU A 137 -6.83 -3.41 20.25
CA LEU A 137 -7.58 -2.41 21.00
C LEU A 137 -7.07 -2.39 22.45
N ILE A 138 -6.47 -1.27 22.87
CA ILE A 138 -5.96 -1.05 24.22
C ILE A 138 -6.49 0.29 24.73
N ALA A 139 -7.24 0.27 25.84
CA ALA A 139 -7.81 1.47 26.46
C ALA A 139 -8.61 2.38 25.49
N GLY A 140 -9.33 1.77 24.54
CA GLY A 140 -10.13 2.51 23.54
C GLY A 140 -9.36 3.02 22.32
N VAL A 141 -8.04 2.77 22.26
CA VAL A 141 -7.17 3.15 21.13
C VAL A 141 -6.75 1.91 20.36
N TRP A 142 -6.81 1.97 19.04
CA TRP A 142 -6.31 0.91 18.17
C TRP A 142 -4.81 1.09 17.95
N LEU A 143 -4.00 0.22 18.55
CA LEU A 143 -2.55 0.26 18.42
C LEU A 143 -2.07 -0.73 17.36
N PRO A 144 -1.22 -0.30 16.42
CA PRO A 144 -0.67 -1.18 15.40
C PRO A 144 0.43 -2.08 15.97
N ILE A 145 0.39 -3.35 15.59
CA ILE A 145 1.42 -4.35 15.88
C ILE A 145 2.01 -4.80 14.55
N LEU A 146 3.34 -4.80 14.48
CA LEU A 146 4.06 -5.20 13.28
C LEU A 146 4.65 -6.61 13.46
N LYS A 147 4.34 -7.50 12.51
CA LYS A 147 5.01 -8.80 12.36
C LYS A 147 5.71 -8.84 11.00
N ILE A 148 6.94 -9.34 10.97
CA ILE A 148 7.73 -9.47 9.74
C ILE A 148 7.89 -10.95 9.41
N THR A 149 7.69 -11.30 8.15
CA THR A 149 7.86 -12.66 7.64
C THR A 149 8.89 -12.69 6.51
N GLU A 150 9.69 -13.75 6.46
CA GLU A 150 10.75 -13.91 5.46
C GLU A 150 10.19 -14.43 4.12
N ALA A 151 11.06 -14.60 3.13
CA ALA A 151 10.70 -15.03 1.78
C ALA A 151 9.82 -16.29 1.77
N GLY A 152 8.72 -16.24 0.99
CA GLY A 152 7.78 -17.35 0.83
C GLY A 152 6.67 -17.42 1.89
N ASP A 153 6.81 -16.71 3.02
CA ASP A 153 5.79 -16.67 4.08
C ASP A 153 4.92 -15.42 3.97
N THR A 154 3.95 -15.45 3.06
CA THR A 154 3.05 -14.31 2.77
C THR A 154 1.63 -14.79 2.49
N SER A 155 0.64 -14.08 3.03
CA SER A 155 -0.77 -14.36 2.73
C SER A 155 -1.17 -13.76 1.39
N PHE A 156 -0.48 -12.70 0.97
CA PHE A 156 -0.69 -12.00 -0.28
C PHE A 156 -0.45 -12.89 -1.51
N ILE A 157 0.72 -13.54 -1.61
CA ILE A 157 1.00 -14.44 -2.74
C ILE A 157 0.01 -15.60 -2.77
N ARG A 158 -0.27 -16.23 -1.62
CA ARG A 158 -1.22 -17.34 -1.56
C ARG A 158 -2.61 -16.93 -2.05
N LYS A 159 -3.08 -15.73 -1.72
CA LYS A 159 -4.35 -15.21 -2.22
C LYS A 159 -4.31 -14.94 -3.73
N LEU A 160 -3.21 -14.39 -4.23
CA LEU A 160 -2.97 -14.17 -5.65
C LEU A 160 -2.96 -15.49 -6.44
N GLU A 161 -2.21 -16.48 -5.95
CA GLU A 161 -2.13 -17.82 -6.53
C GLU A 161 -3.51 -18.48 -6.58
N ASN A 162 -4.25 -18.49 -5.46
CA ASN A 162 -5.61 -19.03 -5.41
C ASN A 162 -6.53 -18.32 -6.42
N ALA A 163 -6.50 -16.99 -6.48
CA ALA A 163 -7.31 -16.22 -7.44
C ALA A 163 -6.94 -16.51 -8.90
N MET A 164 -5.67 -16.81 -9.18
CA MET A 164 -5.19 -17.21 -10.51
C MET A 164 -5.54 -18.66 -10.86
N GLU A 165 -5.58 -19.57 -9.89
CA GLU A 165 -6.02 -20.95 -10.07
C GLU A 165 -7.51 -21.03 -10.39
N ASP A 166 -8.32 -20.25 -9.67
CA ASP A 166 -9.76 -20.13 -9.90
C ASP A 166 -10.08 -19.50 -11.27
N ASN A 167 -9.13 -18.82 -11.91
CA ASN A 167 -9.30 -18.11 -13.17
C ASN A 167 -8.32 -18.59 -14.26
N SER A 168 -8.43 -19.88 -14.61
CA SER A 168 -7.52 -20.57 -15.56
C SER A 168 -7.44 -19.97 -16.97
N GLU A 169 -8.44 -19.20 -17.41
CA GLU A 169 -8.42 -18.44 -18.67
C GLU A 169 -7.59 -17.15 -18.53
N LEU A 170 -7.75 -16.43 -17.41
CA LEU A 170 -6.98 -15.22 -17.12
C LEU A 170 -5.48 -15.53 -17.01
N LYS A 171 -5.11 -16.64 -16.37
CA LYS A 171 -3.73 -17.10 -16.26
C LYS A 171 -3.06 -17.31 -17.63
N ARG A 172 -3.78 -17.92 -18.59
CA ARG A 172 -3.30 -18.11 -19.97
C ARG A 172 -3.16 -16.79 -20.74
N SER A 173 -4.11 -15.87 -20.57
CA SER A 173 -4.09 -14.54 -21.21
C SER A 173 -2.94 -13.65 -20.69
N ILE A 174 -2.71 -13.64 -19.37
CA ILE A 174 -1.59 -12.90 -18.78
C ILE A 174 -0.26 -13.47 -19.28
N GLN A 175 -0.09 -14.79 -19.30
CA GLN A 175 1.15 -15.42 -19.79
C GLN A 175 1.43 -15.14 -21.27
N SER A 176 0.39 -15.05 -22.11
CA SER A 176 0.57 -14.67 -23.52
C SER A 176 0.92 -13.19 -23.70
N ASN A 177 0.37 -12.32 -22.85
CA ASN A 177 0.50 -10.85 -22.96
C ASN A 177 1.67 -10.27 -22.15
N ALA A 178 2.24 -11.02 -21.20
CA ALA A 178 3.37 -10.60 -20.36
C ALA A 178 4.71 -10.53 -21.12
N ARG A 179 4.75 -10.78 -22.43
CA ARG A 179 5.86 -10.32 -23.25
C ARG A 179 5.81 -8.79 -23.25
N ALA A 180 6.66 -8.19 -22.42
CA ALA A 180 6.83 -6.75 -22.36
C ALA A 180 7.17 -6.22 -23.76
N THR A 181 6.19 -5.64 -24.45
CA THR A 181 6.46 -4.73 -25.55
C THR A 181 6.91 -3.45 -24.88
N GLN A 182 8.22 -3.24 -24.79
CA GLN A 182 8.74 -1.94 -24.39
C GLN A 182 8.21 -0.93 -25.40
N LEU A 183 7.24 -0.11 -24.99
CA LEU A 183 6.79 1.03 -25.77
C LEU A 183 7.92 2.05 -25.71
N THR A 184 8.89 1.93 -26.62
CA THR A 184 9.86 2.98 -26.88
C THR A 184 9.08 4.14 -27.49
N PHE A 185 8.78 5.14 -26.66
CA PHE A 185 8.47 6.46 -27.16
C PHE A 185 9.80 7.11 -27.51
N ASP A 186 10.08 7.22 -28.80
CA ASP A 186 11.20 8.03 -29.30
C ASP A 186 10.87 9.49 -28.97
N PHE A 187 11.45 10.00 -27.88
CA PHE A 187 11.49 11.44 -27.58
C PHE A 187 12.77 12.05 -28.12
#